data_AF-A0A955ND92-F1
#
_entry.id   AF-A0A955ND92-F1
#
_cell.length_a   1.000
_cell.length_b   1.000
_cell.length_c   1.000
_cell.angle_alpha   90.00
_cell.angle_beta   90.00
_cell.angle_gamma   90.00
#
_symmetry.space_group_name_H-M   'P 1'
#
loop_
_entity.id
_entity.type
_entity.pdbx_description
1 polymer ?
#
loop_
_entity_poly.entity_id
_entity_poly.type
_entity_poly.pdbx_seq_one_letter_code
_entity_poly.pdbx_strand_id
1 'polypeptide(L)' 'MNKSPNSLLEIRDSLLLAMGHAEKQVSEMTPKWPAGSPAPIYTVDGKWFRQKSVWTDWTPGFYAGMMWMLFESTG' A
#
# COMPACT_ATOMS: atom_id res chain seq x y z
N MET A 1 20.09 -8.79 13.57
CA MET A 1 21.04 -8.48 12.47
C MET A 1 20.43 -9.00 11.18
N ASN A 2 19.89 -8.13 10.32
CA ASN A 2 19.46 -8.53 8.98
C ASN A 2 20.71 -8.77 8.14
N LYS A 3 20.94 -10.01 7.71
CA LYS A 3 21.96 -10.29 6.70
C LYS A 3 21.42 -9.82 5.35
N SER A 4 22.23 -9.10 4.58
CA SER A 4 21.92 -8.81 3.17
C SER A 4 21.64 -10.12 2.44
N PRO A 5 20.66 -10.16 1.51
CA PRO A 5 20.51 -11.29 0.60
C PRO A 5 21.83 -11.53 -0.13
N ASN A 6 22.26 -12.78 -0.20
CA ASN A 6 23.52 -13.21 -0.80
C ASN A 6 23.32 -13.75 -2.24
N SER A 7 22.09 -13.78 -2.77
CA SER A 7 21.81 -14.18 -4.15
C SER A 7 20.60 -13.46 -4.78
N LEU A 8 20.54 -13.45 -6.12
CA LEU A 8 19.38 -12.93 -6.87
C LEU A 8 18.09 -13.70 -6.56
N LEU A 9 18.20 -15.00 -6.27
CA LEU A 9 17.04 -15.82 -5.90
C LEU A 9 16.48 -15.40 -4.55
N GLU A 10 17.34 -15.15 -3.56
CA GLU A 10 16.91 -14.65 -2.25
C GLU A 10 16.28 -13.25 -2.33
N ILE A 11 16.80 -12.39 -3.21
CA ILE A 11 16.19 -11.07 -3.48
C ILE A 11 14.81 -11.24 -4.10
N ARG A 12 14.69 -12.07 -5.15
CA ARG A 12 13.40 -12.36 -5.79
C ARG A 12 12.38 -12.86 -4.78
N ASP A 13 12.75 -13.85 -3.97
CA ASP A 13 11.82 -14.45 -3.00
C ASP A 13 11.41 -13.43 -1.92
N SER A 14 12.33 -12.57 -1.50
CA SER A 14 12.04 -11.45 -0.58
C SER A 14 11.06 -10.44 -1.20
N LEU A 15 11.22 -10.12 -2.49
CA LEU A 15 10.32 -9.21 -3.21
C LEU A 15 8.92 -9.82 -3.36
N LEU A 16 8.82 -11.10 -3.68
CA LEU A 16 7.53 -11.80 -3.78
C LEU A 16 6.79 -11.79 -2.44
N LEU A 17 7.50 -12.03 -1.33
CA LEU A 17 6.93 -11.93 0.02
C LEU A 17 6.45 -10.50 0.33
N ALA A 18 7.24 -9.49 -0.02
CA ALA A 18 6.88 -8.09 0.18
C ALA A 18 5.66 -7.69 -0.66
N MET A 19 5.57 -8.14 -1.91
CA MET A 19 4.43 -7.90 -2.79
C MET A 19 3.16 -8.55 -2.24
N GLY A 20 3.22 -9.82 -1.82
CA GLY A 20 2.07 -10.50 -1.21
C GLY A 20 1.62 -9.85 0.10
N HIS A 21 2.55 -9.29 0.88
CA HIS A 21 2.19 -8.51 2.06
C HIS A 21 1.48 -7.20 1.66
N ALA A 22 2.00 -6.46 0.68
CA ALA A 22 1.38 -5.23 0.20
C ALA A 22 -0.04 -5.47 -0.35
N GLU A 23 -0.23 -6.52 -1.15
CA GLU A 23 -1.52 -6.94 -1.67
C GLU A 23 -2.53 -7.18 -0.54
N LYS A 24 -2.15 -7.98 0.45
CA LYS A 24 -2.99 -8.26 1.61
C LYS A 24 -3.39 -6.97 2.33
N GLN A 25 -2.44 -6.08 2.61
CA GLN A 25 -2.72 -4.83 3.32
C GLN A 25 -3.67 -3.93 2.54
N VAL A 26 -3.48 -3.76 1.23
CA VAL A 26 -4.36 -2.93 0.39
C VAL A 26 -5.75 -3.56 0.28
N SER A 27 -5.85 -4.87 0.06
CA SER A 27 -7.11 -5.62 0.02
C SER A 27 -7.93 -5.43 1.31
N GLU A 28 -7.30 -5.50 2.48
CA GLU A 28 -7.95 -5.26 3.78
C GLU A 28 -8.33 -3.78 4.03
N MET A 29 -7.73 -2.84 3.31
CA MET A 29 -8.02 -1.40 3.41
C MET A 29 -9.13 -0.94 2.47
N THR A 30 -9.21 -1.47 1.24
CA THR A 30 -10.18 -1.09 0.22
C THR A 30 -11.63 -1.01 0.73
N PRO A 31 -12.18 -2.01 1.46
CA PRO A 31 -13.55 -1.90 1.97
C PRO A 31 -13.73 -0.83 3.06
N LYS A 32 -12.66 -0.41 3.74
CA LYS A 32 -12.67 0.66 4.76
C LYS A 32 -12.51 2.05 4.14
N TRP A 33 -11.93 2.13 2.95
CA TRP A 33 -11.66 3.36 2.20
C TRP A 33 -12.06 3.19 0.73
N PRO A 34 -13.37 3.20 0.42
CA PRO A 34 -13.88 2.96 -0.92
C PRO A 34 -13.61 4.16 -1.86
N ALA A 35 -13.68 3.94 -3.17
CA ALA A 35 -13.37 4.95 -4.20
C ALA A 35 -14.18 6.26 -4.09
N GLY A 36 -15.39 6.22 -3.52
CA GLY A 36 -16.21 7.42 -3.27
C GLY A 36 -15.85 8.18 -1.99
N SER A 37 -14.89 7.68 -1.21
CA SER A 37 -14.38 8.30 0.00
C SER A 37 -12.96 8.82 -0.24
N PRO A 38 -12.58 9.93 0.41
CA PRO A 38 -11.21 10.42 0.29
C PRO A 38 -10.21 9.39 0.85
N ALA A 39 -9.06 9.28 0.18
CA ALA A 39 -8.03 8.29 0.50
C ALA A 39 -7.44 8.44 1.93
N PRO A 40 -6.96 7.34 2.53
CA PRO A 40 -6.14 7.41 3.73
C PRO A 40 -4.76 8.00 3.41
N ILE A 41 -4.18 8.73 4.36
CA ILE A 41 -2.92 9.47 4.16
C ILE A 41 -1.84 9.01 5.14
N TYR A 42 -2.18 8.96 6.43
CA TYR A 42 -1.23 8.67 7.49
C TYR A 42 -1.87 7.80 8.56
N THR A 43 -1.07 7.27 9.47
CA THR A 43 -1.57 6.53 10.62
C THR A 43 -1.30 7.27 11.92
N VAL A 44 -2.20 7.11 12.89
CA VAL A 44 -2.00 7.47 14.31
C VAL A 44 -2.40 6.25 15.12
N ASP A 45 -1.51 5.76 15.98
CA ASP A 45 -1.71 4.55 16.77
C ASP A 45 -2.17 3.34 15.94
N GLY A 46 -1.58 3.17 14.75
CA GLY A 46 -1.87 2.07 13.83
C GLY A 46 -3.22 2.16 13.10
N LYS A 47 -3.97 3.25 13.26
CA LYS A 47 -5.23 3.49 12.54
C LYS A 47 -5.01 4.49 11.42
N TRP A 48 -5.64 4.26 10.26
CA TRP A 48 -5.56 5.17 9.12
C TRP A 48 -6.40 6.43 9.34
N PHE A 49 -5.83 7.57 8.97
CA PHE A 49 -6.44 8.88 9.04
C PHE A 49 -6.19 9.66 7.74
N ARG A 50 -6.97 10.74 7.63
CA ARG A 50 -6.84 11.73 6.57
C ARG A 50 -7.16 13.11 7.12
N GLN A 51 -6.69 14.13 6.42
CA GLN A 51 -7.06 15.51 6.73
C GLN A 51 -8.53 15.74 6.37
N LYS A 52 -9.24 16.56 7.14
CA LYS A 52 -10.64 16.92 6.84
C LYS A 52 -10.74 17.74 5.54
N SER A 53 -9.79 18.65 5.35
CA SER A 53 -9.64 19.48 4.16
C SER A 53 -8.89 18.74 3.06
N VAL A 54 -9.44 18.71 1.84
CA VAL A 54 -8.83 18.05 0.67
C VAL A 54 -8.16 19.01 -0.31
N TRP A 55 -8.36 20.32 -0.18
CA TRP A 55 -7.96 21.26 -1.24
C TRP A 55 -6.44 21.41 -1.42
N THR A 56 -5.65 21.01 -0.41
CA THR A 56 -4.18 20.92 -0.48
C THR A 56 -3.66 19.49 -0.47
N ASP A 57 -4.55 18.49 -0.52
CA ASP A 57 -4.14 17.10 -0.35
C ASP A 57 -3.61 16.53 -1.67
N TRP A 58 -2.29 16.36 -1.72
CA TRP A 58 -1.56 15.85 -2.89
C TRP A 58 -1.28 14.34 -2.80
N THR A 59 -1.64 13.71 -1.68
CA THR A 59 -1.34 12.31 -1.37
C THR A 59 -2.34 11.25 -1.85
N PRO A 60 -3.61 11.54 -2.21
CA PRO A 60 -4.57 10.50 -2.60
C PRO A 60 -4.12 9.65 -3.78
N GLY A 61 -3.30 10.24 -4.68
CA GLY A 61 -2.71 9.53 -5.82
C GLY A 61 -1.85 8.33 -5.43
N PHE A 62 -1.25 8.30 -4.23
CA PHE A 62 -0.45 7.17 -3.78
C PHE A 62 -1.32 5.94 -3.48
N TYR A 63 -2.48 6.14 -2.84
CA TYR A 63 -3.40 5.05 -2.53
C TYR A 63 -3.99 4.46 -3.81
N ALA A 64 -4.43 5.31 -4.74
CA ALA A 64 -4.87 4.87 -6.06
C ALA A 64 -3.75 4.19 -6.85
N GLY A 65 -2.52 4.73 -6.82
CA GLY A 65 -1.36 4.15 -7.48
C GLY A 65 -1.04 2.74 -6.98
N MET A 66 -1.11 2.50 -5.67
CA MET A 66 -0.95 1.15 -5.11
C MET A 66 -2.01 0.18 -5.63
N MET A 67 -3.28 0.62 -5.72
CA MET A 67 -4.34 -0.22 -6.28
C MET A 67 -4.07 -0.57 -7.74
N TRP A 68 -3.62 0.38 -8.56
CA TRP A 68 -3.29 0.12 -9.96
C TRP A 68 -2.09 -0.83 -10.12
N MET A 69 -1.01 -0.62 -9.37
CA MET A 69 0.14 -1.52 -9.38
C MET A 69 -0.25 -2.96 -8.98
N LEU A 70 -1.13 -3.10 -7.99
CA LEU A 70 -1.60 -4.40 -7.55
C LEU A 70 -2.55 -5.04 -8.57
N PHE A 71 -3.48 -4.27 -9.14
CA PHE A 71 -4.35 -4.73 -10.23
C PHE A 71 -3.55 -5.28 -11.42
N GLU A 72 -2.51 -4.57 -11.86
CA GLU A 72 -1.62 -5.06 -12.93
C GLU A 72 -0.91 -6.37 -12.56
N SER A 73 -0.63 -6.60 -11.27
CA SER A 73 0.04 -7.80 -10.79
C SER A 73 -0.90 -9.00 -10.59
N THR A 74 -2.18 -8.77 -10.29
CA THR A 74 -3.15 -9.82 -9.93
C THR A 74 -4.21 -10.11 -10.98
N GLY A 75 -4.46 -9.19 -11.92
CA GLY A 75 -5.58 -9.23 -12.86
C GLY A 75 -6.87 -8.73 -12.23
#